data_AF-A0A2N5JSU6-F1
#
_entry.id   AF-A0A2N5JSU6-F1
#
_cell.length_a   1.000
_cell.length_b   1.000
_cell.length_c   1.000
_cell.angle_alpha   90.00
_cell.angle_beta   90.00
_cell.angle_gamma   90.00
#
_symmetry.space_group_name_H-M   'P 1'
#
loop_
_entity.id
_entity.type
_entity.pdbx_description
1 polymer ?
#
loop_
_entity_poly.entity_id
_entity_poly.type
_entity_poly.pdbx_seq_one_letter_code
_entity_poly.pdbx_strand_id
1 'polypeptide(L)'
;MRITKDQVLAAVVIPSDLSPQEQRQSVLQLLQLADQNARRELDFPDNTPVILSVTSADIDRIITRLQAEKEKNRQLKPQERSDSFILRIRSAENYLRKEKNIAILADIDRNRLIFPQGATIVSLPFNPNMTDNELEEQFDKLFGLVRFRVVQEGVIPNPETGEIGRFGGSLLQSSTNLVQLVNEVKQRRSPFEIRAIAKVNIFRASSLSRQLAPIELVIVEDGKEVARFG
;
A
#
# COMPACT_ATOMS: atom_id res chain seq x y z
N MET A 1 18.41 -8.41 13.45
CA MET A 1 17.03 -8.88 13.61
C MET A 1 16.45 -8.26 14.85
N ARG A 2 15.50 -7.35 14.66
CA ARG A 2 14.82 -6.59 15.72
C ARG A 2 13.42 -6.24 15.23
N ILE A 3 12.49 -6.15 16.16
CA ILE A 3 11.21 -5.48 15.96
C ILE A 3 11.30 -4.12 16.65
N THR A 4 10.93 -3.04 15.96
CA THR A 4 10.84 -1.72 16.59
C THR A 4 9.44 -1.43 17.08
N LYS A 5 9.33 -0.56 18.08
CA LYS A 5 8.05 0.01 18.50
C LYS A 5 7.30 0.58 17.29
N ASP A 6 5.98 0.37 17.27
CA ASP A 6 5.05 0.76 16.22
C ASP A 6 5.27 0.09 14.85
N GLN A 7 6.25 -0.83 14.72
CA GLN A 7 6.41 -1.64 13.52
C GLN A 7 5.15 -2.47 13.28
N VAL A 8 4.62 -2.39 12.06
CA VAL A 8 3.46 -3.19 11.65
C VAL A 8 3.91 -4.63 11.44
N LEU A 9 3.35 -5.55 12.21
CA LEU A 9 3.64 -6.98 12.14
C LEU A 9 2.72 -7.68 11.14
N ALA A 10 1.47 -7.22 11.01
CA ALA A 10 0.53 -7.67 9.99
C ALA A 10 -0.57 -6.63 9.77
N ALA A 11 -1.21 -6.68 8.60
CA ALA A 11 -2.34 -5.84 8.25
C ALA A 11 -3.34 -6.62 7.37
N VAL A 12 -4.63 -6.30 7.48
CA VAL A 12 -5.68 -6.87 6.61
C VAL A 12 -6.77 -5.85 6.32
N VAL A 13 -7.42 -6.01 5.17
CA VAL A 13 -8.65 -5.29 4.81
C VAL A 13 -9.85 -6.15 5.22
N ILE A 14 -10.72 -5.57 6.05
CA ILE A 14 -11.95 -6.21 6.56
C ILE A 14 -13.16 -5.57 5.87
N PRO A 15 -13.94 -6.32 5.08
CA PRO A 15 -15.19 -5.83 4.52
C PRO A 15 -16.20 -5.37 5.58
N SER A 16 -16.95 -4.32 5.27
CA SER A 16 -17.92 -3.71 6.18
C SER A 16 -19.18 -4.56 6.40
N ASP A 17 -19.42 -5.55 5.56
CA ASP A 17 -20.58 -6.44 5.55
C ASP A 17 -20.35 -7.78 6.27
N LEU A 18 -19.11 -8.10 6.66
CA LEU A 18 -18.81 -9.34 7.40
C LEU A 18 -19.66 -9.48 8.67
N SER A 19 -20.15 -10.69 8.92
CA SER A 19 -20.81 -11.08 10.17
C SER A 19 -19.86 -11.01 11.38
N PRO A 20 -20.36 -10.96 12.62
CA PRO A 20 -19.51 -10.96 13.81
C PRO A 20 -18.58 -12.18 13.90
N GLN A 21 -19.03 -13.36 13.44
CA GLN A 21 -18.22 -14.57 13.44
C GLN A 21 -17.08 -14.50 12.42
N GLU A 22 -17.37 -14.01 11.20
CA GLU A 22 -16.35 -13.80 10.17
C GLU A 22 -15.32 -12.75 10.59
N GLN A 23 -15.76 -11.66 11.23
CA GLN A 23 -14.85 -10.65 11.80
C GLN A 23 -13.91 -11.27 12.83
N ARG A 24 -14.44 -12.08 13.75
CA ARG A 24 -13.62 -12.77 14.75
C ARG A 24 -12.59 -13.68 14.08
N GLN A 25 -13.00 -14.42 13.05
CA GLN A 25 -12.10 -15.28 12.29
C GLN A 25 -10.99 -14.47 11.59
N SER A 26 -11.32 -13.33 10.97
CA SER A 26 -10.33 -12.45 10.35
C SER A 26 -9.34 -11.88 11.36
N VAL A 27 -9.79 -11.49 12.56
CA VAL A 27 -8.91 -11.02 13.64
C VAL A 27 -7.95 -12.13 14.09
N LEU A 28 -8.44 -13.36 14.26
CA LEU A 28 -7.60 -14.50 14.65
C LEU A 28 -6.55 -14.82 13.58
N GLN A 29 -6.93 -14.85 12.31
CA GLN A 29 -6.01 -15.07 11.19
C GLN A 29 -4.94 -13.97 11.12
N LEU A 30 -5.33 -12.72 11.34
CA LEU A 30 -4.39 -11.60 11.38
C LEU A 30 -3.38 -11.73 12.52
N LEU A 31 -3.82 -12.12 13.71
CA LEU A 31 -2.94 -12.35 14.86
C LEU A 31 -1.97 -13.52 14.60
N GLN A 32 -2.43 -14.60 13.95
CA GLN A 32 -1.58 -15.70 13.54
C GLN A 32 -0.51 -15.26 12.52
N LEU A 33 -0.89 -14.42 11.55
CA LEU A 33 0.05 -13.85 10.59
C LEU A 33 1.07 -12.92 11.28
N ALA A 34 0.61 -12.08 12.22
CA ALA A 34 1.50 -11.21 13.00
C ALA A 34 2.51 -12.02 13.82
N ASP A 35 2.09 -13.15 14.41
CA ASP A 35 2.95 -14.06 15.16
C ASP A 35 3.98 -14.75 14.25
N GLN A 36 3.57 -15.20 13.07
CA GLN A 36 4.49 -15.74 12.05
C GLN A 36 5.54 -14.73 11.61
N ASN A 37 5.12 -13.49 11.33
CA ASN A 37 6.04 -12.42 10.94
C ASN A 37 6.98 -12.04 12.09
N ALA A 38 6.48 -11.94 13.34
CA ALA A 38 7.33 -11.67 14.49
C ALA A 38 8.38 -12.79 14.71
N ARG A 39 8.01 -14.06 14.55
CA ARG A 39 8.95 -15.18 14.63
C ARG A 39 10.06 -15.07 13.60
N ARG A 40 9.71 -14.75 12.36
CA ARG A 40 10.67 -14.56 11.27
C ARG A 40 11.62 -13.40 11.57
N GLU A 41 11.09 -12.26 11.99
CA GLU A 41 11.88 -11.05 12.30
C GLU A 41 12.82 -11.21 13.50
N LEU A 42 12.49 -12.11 14.44
CA LEU A 42 13.28 -12.36 15.65
C LEU A 42 14.13 -13.63 15.60
N ASP A 43 14.27 -14.27 14.44
CA ASP A 43 15.07 -15.49 14.21
C ASP A 43 14.62 -16.71 15.03
N PHE A 44 13.30 -16.93 15.13
CA PHE A 44 12.75 -18.13 15.73
C PHE A 44 12.64 -19.28 14.72
N PRO A 45 12.90 -20.54 15.11
CA PRO A 45 12.58 -21.71 14.31
C PRO A 45 11.07 -21.81 14.00
N ASP A 46 10.71 -22.43 12.87
CA ASP A 46 9.33 -22.54 12.38
C ASP A 46 8.35 -23.19 13.39
N ASN A 47 8.84 -24.13 14.20
CA ASN A 47 8.04 -24.86 15.21
C ASN A 47 7.98 -24.15 16.58
N THR A 48 8.40 -22.89 16.67
CA THR A 48 8.33 -22.14 17.94
C THR A 48 6.86 -21.87 18.28
N PRO A 49 6.42 -22.13 19.54
CA PRO A 49 5.10 -21.72 20.01
C PRO A 49 4.82 -20.22 19.79
N VAL A 50 3.55 -19.84 19.89
CA VAL A 50 3.12 -18.42 19.79
C VAL A 50 3.96 -17.55 20.73
N ILE A 51 4.51 -16.47 20.18
CA ILE A 51 5.36 -15.52 20.90
C ILE A 51 4.65 -14.20 21.18
N LEU A 52 3.53 -13.92 20.53
CA LEU A 52 2.69 -12.77 20.86
C LEU A 52 2.00 -12.97 22.21
N SER A 53 1.99 -11.93 23.03
CA SER A 53 1.23 -11.88 24.28
C SER A 53 -0.17 -11.35 23.99
N VAL A 54 -1.11 -12.26 23.68
CA VAL A 54 -2.49 -11.92 23.33
C VAL A 54 -3.46 -12.78 24.14
N THR A 55 -4.37 -12.12 24.86
CA THR A 55 -5.43 -12.77 25.64
C THR A 55 -6.76 -12.76 24.88
N SER A 56 -7.73 -13.57 25.35
CA SER A 56 -9.11 -13.50 24.83
C SER A 56 -9.72 -12.11 25.00
N ALA A 57 -9.41 -11.42 26.10
CA ALA A 57 -9.88 -10.06 26.35
C ALA A 57 -9.33 -9.06 25.33
N ASP A 58 -8.09 -9.25 24.85
CA ASP A 58 -7.52 -8.41 23.80
C ASP A 58 -8.26 -8.61 22.47
N ILE A 59 -8.56 -9.86 22.12
CA ILE A 59 -9.33 -10.20 20.92
C ILE A 59 -10.72 -9.55 20.98
N ASP A 60 -11.41 -9.69 22.10
CA ASP A 60 -12.74 -9.10 22.30
C ASP A 60 -12.71 -7.57 22.23
N ARG A 61 -11.65 -6.95 22.75
CA ARG A 61 -11.42 -5.50 22.64
C ARG A 61 -11.20 -5.06 21.20
N ILE A 62 -10.44 -5.82 20.40
CA ILE A 62 -10.23 -5.53 18.97
C ILE A 62 -11.56 -5.60 18.22
N ILE A 63 -12.35 -6.66 18.44
CA ILE A 63 -13.65 -6.86 17.80
C ILE A 63 -14.61 -5.75 18.20
N THR A 64 -14.69 -5.41 19.48
CA THR A 64 -15.55 -4.32 19.98
C THR A 64 -15.18 -2.98 19.34
N ARG A 65 -13.89 -2.67 19.21
CA ARG A 65 -13.43 -1.46 18.53
C ARG A 65 -13.77 -1.47 17.04
N LEU A 66 -13.62 -2.62 16.36
CA LEU A 66 -14.00 -2.76 14.96
C LEU A 66 -15.50 -2.52 14.75
N GLN A 67 -16.33 -3.10 15.61
CA GLN A 67 -17.78 -2.89 15.58
C GLN A 67 -18.14 -1.42 15.82
N ALA A 68 -17.50 -0.76 16.79
CA ALA A 68 -17.70 0.66 17.04
C ALA A 68 -17.33 1.53 15.83
N GLU A 69 -16.22 1.24 15.14
CA GLU A 69 -15.83 1.95 13.91
C GLU A 69 -16.79 1.67 12.75
N LYS A 70 -17.30 0.43 12.63
CA LYS A 70 -18.35 0.09 11.65
C LYS A 70 -19.63 0.88 11.90
N GLU A 71 -20.03 1.02 13.16
CA GLU A 71 -21.23 1.77 13.52
C GLU A 71 -21.07 3.27 13.27
N LYS A 72 -19.92 3.85 13.64
CA LYS A 72 -19.59 5.23 13.27
C LYS A 72 -19.62 5.44 11.76
N ASN A 73 -19.11 4.49 10.98
CA ASN A 73 -19.12 4.57 9.52
C ASN A 73 -20.55 4.57 8.94
N ARG A 74 -21.49 3.84 9.55
CA ARG A 74 -22.90 3.86 9.11
C ARG A 74 -23.58 5.21 9.32
N GLN A 75 -23.13 5.97 10.32
CA GLN A 75 -23.68 7.30 10.63
C GLN A 75 -23.18 8.40 9.67
N LEU A 76 -22.18 8.11 8.84
CA LEU A 76 -21.66 9.06 7.86
C LEU A 76 -22.57 9.19 6.64
N LYS A 77 -22.41 10.30 5.90
CA LYS A 77 -23.07 10.49 4.60
C LYS A 77 -22.60 9.42 3.62
N PRO A 78 -23.44 8.95 2.68
CA PRO A 78 -23.08 7.88 1.74
C PRO A 78 -21.71 8.06 1.07
N GLN A 79 -21.36 9.27 0.65
CA GLN A 79 -20.09 9.62 0.01
C GLN A 79 -18.86 9.60 0.95
N GLU A 80 -19.06 9.56 2.26
CA GLU A 80 -18.00 9.52 3.29
C GLU A 80 -17.85 8.11 3.90
N ARG A 81 -18.76 7.19 3.56
CA ARG A 81 -18.73 5.81 4.04
C ARG A 81 -17.60 5.04 3.35
N SER A 82 -17.05 4.10 4.11
CA SER A 82 -16.06 3.15 3.62
C SER A 82 -16.66 1.75 3.62
N ASP A 83 -16.53 1.04 2.51
CA ASP A 83 -17.05 -0.33 2.38
C ASP A 83 -16.12 -1.37 3.01
N SER A 84 -14.93 -0.95 3.44
CA SER A 84 -13.98 -1.79 4.16
C SER A 84 -13.15 -1.00 5.18
N PHE A 85 -12.52 -1.73 6.09
CA PHE A 85 -11.69 -1.22 7.18
C PHE A 85 -10.31 -1.85 7.10
N ILE A 86 -9.32 -1.16 7.64
CA ILE A 86 -7.94 -1.63 7.74
C ILE A 86 -7.72 -1.98 9.20
N LEU A 87 -7.37 -3.22 9.49
CA LEU A 87 -6.92 -3.63 10.81
C LEU A 87 -5.42 -3.93 10.74
N ARG A 88 -4.63 -3.28 11.58
CA ARG A 88 -3.18 -3.49 11.70
C ARG A 88 -2.83 -3.93 13.10
N ILE A 89 -1.89 -4.87 13.17
CA ILE A 89 -1.23 -5.29 14.41
C ILE A 89 0.17 -4.70 14.40
N ARG A 90 0.48 -3.90 15.41
CA ARG A 90 1.76 -3.23 15.59
C ARG A 90 2.45 -3.71 16.85
N SER A 91 3.78 -3.69 16.86
CA SER A 91 4.55 -3.90 18.08
C SER A 91 4.33 -2.76 19.06
N ALA A 92 4.02 -3.07 20.32
CA ALA A 92 3.88 -2.06 21.37
C ALA A 92 5.25 -1.53 21.85
N GLU A 93 6.29 -2.33 21.72
CA GLU A 93 7.63 -2.07 22.25
C GLU A 93 8.73 -2.47 21.24
N ASN A 94 9.99 -2.26 21.61
CA ASN A 94 11.13 -2.77 20.86
C ASN A 94 11.45 -4.18 21.35
N TYR A 95 11.74 -5.08 20.41
CA TYR A 95 12.17 -6.44 20.74
C TYR A 95 13.43 -6.82 20.00
N LEU A 96 14.32 -7.51 20.71
CA LEU A 96 15.55 -8.07 20.16
C LEU A 96 15.37 -9.54 19.81
N ARG A 97 16.34 -10.06 19.06
CA ARG A 97 16.41 -11.46 18.62
C ARG A 97 16.03 -12.42 19.75
N LYS A 98 15.11 -13.35 19.45
CA LYS A 98 14.60 -14.41 20.33
C LYS A 98 13.88 -13.95 21.60
N GLU A 99 13.52 -12.68 21.74
CA GLU A 99 12.61 -12.23 22.80
C GLU A 99 11.18 -12.75 22.57
N LYS A 100 10.47 -13.03 23.67
CA LYS A 100 9.11 -13.57 23.68
C LYS A 100 8.16 -12.61 24.36
N ASN A 101 6.86 -12.96 24.41
CA ASN A 101 5.80 -12.16 25.02
C ASN A 101 5.68 -10.78 24.36
N ILE A 102 5.71 -10.79 23.03
CA ILE A 102 5.63 -9.59 22.20
C ILE A 102 4.26 -8.95 22.42
N ALA A 103 4.25 -7.78 23.05
CA ALA A 103 3.06 -6.98 23.27
C ALA A 103 2.67 -6.28 21.97
N ILE A 104 1.36 -6.24 21.71
CA ILE A 104 0.82 -5.69 20.47
C ILE A 104 -0.12 -4.52 20.72
N LEU A 105 -0.24 -3.67 19.71
CA LEU A 105 -1.28 -2.67 19.57
C LEU A 105 -2.08 -2.96 18.32
N ALA A 106 -3.41 -2.94 18.45
CA ALA A 106 -4.30 -3.01 17.31
C ALA A 106 -4.81 -1.61 16.95
N ASP A 107 -4.70 -1.26 15.68
CA ASP A 107 -5.28 -0.03 15.14
C ASP A 107 -6.21 -0.34 13.98
N ILE A 108 -7.28 0.45 13.92
CA ILE A 108 -8.39 0.28 12.99
C ILE A 108 -8.60 1.61 12.29
N ASP A 109 -8.67 1.57 10.97
CA ASP A 109 -8.94 2.74 10.16
C ASP A 109 -9.92 2.42 9.03
N ARG A 110 -10.52 3.44 8.43
CA ARG A 110 -11.35 3.27 7.24
C ARG A 110 -10.47 3.11 6.00
N ASN A 111 -10.77 2.12 5.17
CA ASN A 111 -10.10 1.94 3.89
C ASN A 111 -10.68 2.88 2.82
N ARG A 112 -10.48 4.18 3.01
CA ARG A 112 -11.09 5.22 2.17
C ARG A 112 -10.46 5.21 0.77
N LEU A 113 -11.27 5.61 -0.21
CA LEU A 113 -10.81 5.90 -1.56
C LEU A 113 -9.89 7.13 -1.51
N ILE A 114 -8.68 7.00 -2.05
CA ILE A 114 -7.68 8.07 -2.12
C ILE A 114 -7.64 8.64 -3.54
N PHE A 115 -7.52 7.78 -4.55
CA PHE A 115 -7.60 8.17 -5.95
C PHE A 115 -8.70 7.37 -6.63
N PRO A 116 -9.75 8.01 -7.19
CA PRO A 116 -10.67 7.31 -8.07
C PRO A 116 -9.93 6.86 -9.33
N GLN A 117 -10.44 5.80 -9.96
CA GLN A 117 -9.99 5.37 -11.28
C GLN A 117 -10.01 6.56 -12.25
N GLY A 118 -8.94 6.71 -13.04
CA GLY A 118 -8.75 7.81 -13.99
C GLY A 118 -8.19 9.09 -13.36
N ALA A 119 -8.04 9.17 -12.04
CA ALA A 119 -7.42 10.32 -11.40
C ALA A 119 -5.93 10.42 -11.76
N THR A 120 -5.48 11.63 -12.09
CA THR A 120 -4.05 11.93 -12.22
C THR A 120 -3.44 12.01 -10.83
N ILE A 121 -2.43 11.18 -10.59
CA ILE A 121 -1.66 11.15 -9.34
C ILE A 121 -0.57 12.23 -9.43
N VAL A 122 0.23 12.18 -10.49
CA VAL A 122 1.33 13.13 -10.78
C VAL A 122 1.39 13.39 -12.28
N SER A 123 1.75 14.62 -12.66
CA SER A 123 2.18 14.97 -14.01
C SER A 123 3.61 15.50 -13.97
N LEU A 124 4.45 15.10 -14.91
CA LEU A 124 5.81 15.59 -15.04
C LEU A 124 6.11 15.96 -16.51
N PRO A 125 6.68 17.15 -16.79
CA PRO A 125 7.06 17.53 -18.13
C PRO A 125 8.34 16.81 -18.58
N PHE A 126 8.37 16.47 -19.86
CA PHE A 126 9.50 15.88 -20.58
C PHE A 126 9.86 16.76 -21.77
N ASN A 127 11.17 16.88 -22.01
CA ASN A 127 11.70 17.64 -23.14
C ASN A 127 12.11 16.67 -24.26
N PRO A 128 12.03 17.10 -25.53
CA PRO A 128 12.53 16.29 -26.64
C PRO A 128 14.07 16.16 -26.56
N ASN A 129 14.60 15.10 -27.17
CA ASN A 129 16.04 14.84 -27.29
C ASN A 129 16.80 14.63 -25.96
N MET A 130 16.12 14.19 -24.90
CA MET A 130 16.78 13.71 -23.68
C MET A 130 17.70 12.52 -24.00
N THR A 131 18.90 12.53 -23.44
CA THR A 131 19.79 11.36 -23.42
C THR A 131 19.18 10.24 -22.59
N ASP A 132 19.67 9.01 -22.76
CA ASP A 132 19.18 7.85 -22.02
C ASP A 132 19.28 8.04 -20.50
N ASN A 133 20.36 8.67 -20.02
CA ASN A 133 20.55 8.98 -18.61
C ASN A 133 19.54 10.04 -18.11
N GLU A 134 19.33 11.12 -18.86
CA GLU A 134 18.35 12.16 -18.49
C GLU A 134 16.92 11.61 -18.46
N LEU A 135 16.61 10.71 -19.39
CA LEU A 135 15.32 10.04 -19.48
C LEU A 135 15.11 9.10 -18.29
N GLU A 136 16.13 8.31 -17.93
CA GLU A 136 16.11 7.46 -16.73
C GLU A 136 15.91 8.30 -15.46
N GLU A 137 16.69 9.37 -15.28
CA GLU A 137 16.56 10.29 -14.14
C GLU A 137 15.16 10.91 -14.07
N GLN A 138 14.55 11.27 -15.22
CA GLN A 138 13.21 11.82 -15.22
C GLN A 138 12.12 10.81 -14.91
N PHE A 139 12.26 9.57 -15.37
CA PHE A 139 11.36 8.51 -14.95
C PHE A 139 11.50 8.21 -13.46
N ASP A 140 12.72 8.15 -12.94
CA ASP A 140 12.95 7.97 -11.50
C ASP A 140 12.33 9.11 -10.69
N LYS A 141 12.42 10.36 -11.19
CA LYS A 141 11.74 11.51 -10.58
C LYS A 141 10.22 11.36 -10.62
N LEU A 142 9.63 10.99 -11.76
CA LEU A 142 8.19 10.75 -11.89
C LEU A 142 7.72 9.70 -10.88
N PHE A 143 8.42 8.57 -10.80
CA PHE A 143 8.13 7.48 -9.88
C PHE A 143 8.35 7.84 -8.42
N GLY A 144 9.36 8.64 -8.12
CA GLY A 144 9.59 9.22 -6.79
C GLY A 144 8.44 10.13 -6.37
N LEU A 145 7.98 11.00 -7.26
CA LEU A 145 6.84 11.89 -7.02
C LEU A 145 5.53 11.12 -6.85
N VAL A 146 5.28 10.07 -7.64
CA VAL A 146 4.12 9.19 -7.48
C VAL A 146 4.13 8.57 -6.09
N ARG A 147 5.26 7.97 -5.67
CA ARG A 147 5.41 7.40 -4.32
C ARG A 147 5.14 8.45 -3.24
N PHE A 148 5.79 9.60 -3.34
CA PHE A 148 5.61 10.70 -2.40
C PHE A 148 4.13 11.13 -2.30
N ARG A 149 3.48 11.35 -3.43
CA ARG A 149 2.10 11.79 -3.52
C ARG A 149 1.14 10.76 -2.92
N VAL A 150 1.36 9.48 -3.21
CA VAL A 150 0.52 8.38 -2.72
C VAL A 150 0.66 8.22 -1.19
N VAL A 151 1.87 8.35 -0.64
CA VAL A 151 2.09 8.41 0.83
C VAL A 151 1.40 9.63 1.43
N GLN A 152 1.61 10.80 0.84
CA GLN A 152 1.10 12.07 1.33
C GLN A 152 -0.43 12.06 1.46
N GLU A 153 -1.11 11.49 0.46
CA GLU A 153 -2.56 11.34 0.44
C GLU A 153 -3.06 10.18 1.34
N GLY A 154 -2.13 9.46 1.98
CA GLY A 154 -2.42 8.58 3.10
C GLY A 154 -2.46 7.10 2.79
N VAL A 155 -2.06 6.66 1.59
CA VAL A 155 -1.89 5.23 1.28
C VAL A 155 -0.76 4.66 2.14
N ILE A 156 -1.06 3.55 2.80
CA ILE A 156 -0.15 2.90 3.74
C ILE A 156 0.81 2.02 2.93
N PRO A 157 2.11 1.95 3.24
CA PRO A 157 3.02 0.98 2.62
C PRO A 157 2.72 -0.47 3.02
N ASN A 158 3.14 -1.43 2.20
CA ASN A 158 3.08 -2.84 2.56
C ASN A 158 3.98 -3.09 3.79
N PRO A 159 3.47 -3.69 4.89
CA PRO A 159 4.25 -3.93 6.10
C PRO A 159 5.45 -4.86 5.91
N GLU A 160 5.39 -5.79 4.97
CA GLU A 160 6.45 -6.77 4.72
C GLU A 160 7.58 -6.17 3.88
N THR A 161 7.24 -5.43 2.83
CA THR A 161 8.23 -4.91 1.88
C THR A 161 8.60 -3.44 2.11
N GLY A 162 7.77 -2.69 2.86
CA GLY A 162 7.85 -1.23 2.93
C GLY A 162 7.46 -0.53 1.62
N GLU A 163 7.06 -1.28 0.59
CA GLU A 163 6.77 -0.75 -0.74
C GLU A 163 5.29 -0.38 -0.85
N ILE A 164 5.02 0.68 -1.62
CA ILE A 164 3.67 1.08 -2.05
C ILE A 164 3.37 0.54 -3.46
N GLY A 165 4.38 -0.10 -4.04
CA GLY A 165 4.47 -0.62 -5.39
C GLY A 165 5.94 -0.64 -5.80
N ARG A 166 6.27 -1.35 -6.89
CA ARG A 166 7.61 -1.33 -7.47
C ARG A 166 7.69 -0.20 -8.49
N PHE A 167 8.32 0.89 -8.08
CA PHE A 167 8.60 2.03 -8.94
C PHE A 167 10.13 2.25 -8.92
N GLY A 168 10.78 2.31 -10.06
CA GLY A 168 12.24 2.44 -10.21
C GLY A 168 13.08 1.16 -10.03
N GLY A 169 14.20 1.08 -10.78
CA GLY A 169 15.23 0.03 -10.80
C GLY A 169 15.18 -0.90 -12.02
N SER A 170 16.11 -0.79 -12.99
CA SER A 170 16.17 -1.58 -14.27
C SER A 170 14.81 -1.89 -14.95
N LEU A 171 13.79 -1.09 -14.65
CA LEU A 171 12.42 -1.26 -15.13
C LEU A 171 12.32 -0.89 -16.61
N LEU A 172 13.25 -0.05 -17.10
CA LEU A 172 13.49 0.21 -18.52
C LEU A 172 13.85 -1.06 -19.31
N GLN A 173 14.22 -2.16 -18.64
CA GLN A 173 14.59 -3.43 -19.28
C GLN A 173 13.61 -4.58 -19.03
N SER A 174 12.67 -4.44 -18.08
CA SER A 174 11.98 -5.61 -17.49
C SER A 174 10.48 -5.70 -17.77
N SER A 175 9.88 -4.72 -18.46
CA SER A 175 8.47 -4.81 -18.90
C SER A 175 8.28 -4.26 -20.31
N THR A 176 7.56 -5.00 -21.15
CA THR A 176 7.26 -4.65 -22.55
C THR A 176 6.64 -3.25 -22.67
N ASN A 177 5.79 -2.86 -21.70
CA ASN A 177 5.10 -1.57 -21.69
C ASN A 177 6.05 -0.39 -21.44
N LEU A 178 7.07 -0.54 -20.58
CA LEU A 178 8.04 0.53 -20.34
C LEU A 178 9.02 0.70 -21.48
N VAL A 179 9.44 -0.40 -22.13
CA VAL A 179 10.26 -0.32 -23.35
C VAL A 179 9.50 0.42 -24.46
N GLN A 180 8.21 0.11 -24.65
CA GLN A 180 7.36 0.82 -25.62
C GLN A 180 7.20 2.30 -25.26
N LEU A 181 6.97 2.62 -23.98
CA LEU A 181 6.90 4.00 -23.52
C LEU A 181 8.20 4.76 -23.81
N VAL A 182 9.35 4.21 -23.46
CA VAL A 182 10.66 4.81 -23.71
C VAL A 182 10.88 5.06 -25.20
N ASN A 183 10.55 4.10 -26.04
CA ASN A 183 10.65 4.24 -27.49
C ASN A 183 9.75 5.34 -28.03
N GLU A 184 8.54 5.50 -27.48
CA GLU A 184 7.65 6.60 -27.88
C GLU A 184 8.13 7.96 -27.38
N VAL A 185 8.65 8.03 -26.16
CA VAL A 185 9.22 9.25 -25.58
C VAL A 185 10.43 9.71 -26.41
N LYS A 186 11.27 8.78 -26.90
CA LYS A 186 12.42 9.07 -27.78
C LYS A 186 12.04 9.56 -29.18
N GLN A 187 10.85 9.24 -29.69
CA GLN A 187 10.41 9.65 -31.02
C GLN A 187 9.82 11.06 -31.06
N ARG A 188 9.51 11.63 -29.89
CA ARG A 188 8.87 12.94 -29.77
C ARG A 188 9.84 14.09 -30.01
N ARG A 189 9.36 15.09 -30.75
CA ARG A 189 10.14 16.27 -31.17
C ARG A 189 9.69 17.57 -30.52
N SER A 190 8.56 17.55 -29.83
CA SER A 190 8.01 18.66 -29.04
C SER A 190 8.06 18.32 -27.54
N PRO A 191 8.02 19.32 -26.64
CA PRO A 191 7.79 19.07 -25.22
C PRO A 191 6.42 18.40 -24.99
N PHE A 192 6.34 17.51 -24.00
CA PHE A 192 5.13 16.79 -23.62
C PHE A 192 5.09 16.55 -22.12
N GLU A 193 3.96 16.11 -21.60
CA GLU A 193 3.80 15.67 -20.22
C GLU A 193 3.62 14.16 -20.16
N ILE A 194 4.17 13.52 -19.13
CA ILE A 194 3.77 12.18 -18.75
C ILE A 194 2.97 12.26 -17.46
N ARG A 195 1.74 11.75 -17.49
CA ARG A 195 0.83 11.67 -16.36
C ARG A 195 0.78 10.24 -15.85
N ALA A 196 1.01 10.07 -14.55
CA ALA A 196 0.69 8.84 -13.84
C ALA A 196 -0.77 8.88 -13.39
N ILE A 197 -1.57 7.95 -13.88
CA ILE A 197 -3.02 7.89 -13.68
C ILE A 197 -3.37 6.60 -12.92
N ALA A 198 -4.33 6.68 -12.01
CA ALA A 198 -4.86 5.49 -11.34
C ALA A 198 -5.67 4.61 -12.33
N LYS A 199 -5.19 3.40 -12.65
CA LYS A 199 -5.91 2.43 -13.53
C LYS A 199 -7.19 1.92 -12.89
N VAL A 200 -7.19 1.81 -11.57
CA VAL A 200 -8.33 1.40 -10.74
C VAL A 200 -8.42 2.32 -9.53
N ASN A 201 -9.50 2.22 -8.76
CA ASN A 201 -9.62 2.89 -7.47
C ASN A 201 -8.46 2.52 -6.54
N ILE A 202 -7.68 3.52 -6.12
CA ILE A 202 -6.62 3.37 -5.13
C ILE A 202 -7.20 3.74 -3.78
N PHE A 203 -7.27 2.76 -2.90
CA PHE A 203 -7.67 2.90 -1.52
C PHE A 203 -6.44 2.98 -0.62
N ARG A 204 -6.67 3.41 0.62
CA ARG A 204 -5.62 3.54 1.63
C ARG A 204 -4.81 2.26 1.87
N ALA A 205 -5.42 1.09 1.75
CA ALA A 205 -4.77 -0.22 1.88
C ALA A 205 -4.42 -0.90 0.54
N SER A 206 -4.46 -0.20 -0.59
CA SER A 206 -4.21 -0.82 -1.90
C SER A 206 -2.83 -1.48 -2.06
N SER A 207 -1.84 -1.10 -1.25
CA SER A 207 -0.51 -1.75 -1.22
C SER A 207 -0.48 -3.10 -0.49
N LEU A 208 -1.52 -3.42 0.30
CA LEU A 208 -1.61 -4.67 1.06
C LEU A 208 -1.97 -5.84 0.16
N SER A 209 -2.76 -5.59 -0.88
CA SER A 209 -2.87 -6.47 -2.03
C SER A 209 -1.51 -6.46 -2.73
N ARG A 210 -0.82 -7.61 -2.81
CA ARG A 210 0.42 -7.81 -3.59
C ARG A 210 0.29 -7.49 -5.09
N GLN A 211 -0.83 -6.90 -5.50
CA GLN A 211 -1.07 -6.34 -6.81
C GLN A 211 -0.73 -4.87 -6.72
N LEU A 212 0.31 -4.49 -7.47
CA LEU A 212 0.77 -3.13 -7.71
C LEU A 212 -0.41 -2.15 -7.72
N ALA A 213 -0.26 -0.96 -7.14
CA ALA A 213 -1.16 0.15 -7.50
C ALA A 213 -1.08 0.27 -9.03
N PRO A 214 -2.11 -0.15 -9.77
CA PRO A 214 -1.98 -0.23 -11.21
C PRO A 214 -2.06 1.21 -11.67
N ILE A 215 -0.90 1.78 -11.97
CA ILE A 215 -0.80 3.10 -12.56
C ILE A 215 -0.66 2.92 -14.06
N GLU A 216 -1.34 3.77 -14.81
CA GLU A 216 -1.12 3.91 -16.23
C GLU A 216 -0.31 5.19 -16.46
N LEU A 217 0.61 5.13 -17.41
CA LEU A 217 1.36 6.28 -17.86
C LEU A 217 0.72 6.78 -19.15
N VAL A 218 0.36 8.06 -19.17
CA VAL A 218 -0.27 8.70 -20.32
C VAL A 218 0.61 9.83 -20.79
N ILE A 219 0.92 9.84 -22.08
CA ILE A 219 1.60 10.97 -22.71
C ILE A 219 0.55 11.98 -23.15
N VAL A 220 0.78 13.24 -22.80
CA VAL A 220 -0.09 14.37 -23.12
C VAL A 220 0.71 15.44 -23.87
N GLU A 221 0.19 15.84 -25.03
CA GLU A 221 0.71 16.95 -25.85
C GLU A 221 -0.41 17.96 -26.08
N ASP A 222 -0.12 19.25 -25.90
CA ASP A 222 -1.10 20.34 -26.04
C ASP A 222 -2.42 20.08 -25.29
N GLY A 223 -2.32 19.47 -24.10
CA GLY A 223 -3.46 19.12 -23.25
C GLY A 223 -4.27 17.90 -23.72
N LYS A 224 -3.87 17.22 -24.80
CA LYS A 224 -4.54 16.02 -25.32
C LYS A 224 -3.72 14.77 -25.07
N GLU A 225 -4.40 13.71 -24.65
CA GLU A 225 -3.80 12.38 -24.57
C GLU A 225 -3.47 11.88 -25.98
N VAL A 226 -2.22 11.44 -26.15
CA VAL A 226 -1.67 10.98 -27.42
C VAL A 226 -1.14 9.55 -27.36
N ALA A 227 -0.87 9.03 -26.16
CA ALA A 227 -0.52 7.62 -25.95
C ALA A 227 -0.78 7.19 -24.49
N ARG A 228 -1.04 5.90 -24.27
CA ARG A 228 -1.31 5.30 -22.95
C ARG A 228 -0.60 3.97 -22.80
N PHE A 229 -0.04 3.72 -21.62
CA PHE A 229 0.75 2.55 -21.28
C PHE A 229 0.34 2.04 -19.89
N GLY A 230 -0.05 0.77 -19.74
CA GLY A 230 -0.55 0.23 -18.47
C GLY A 230 -0.80 -1.27 -18.47
#